data_AF-W9NLL5-F1
#
_entry.id   AF-W9NLL5-F1
#
_cell.length_a   1.000
_cell.length_b   1.000
_cell.length_c   1.000
_cell.angle_alpha   90.00
_cell.angle_beta   90.00
_cell.angle_gamma   90.00
#
_symmetry.space_group_name_H-M   'P 1'
#
loop_
_entity.id
_entity.type
_entity.pdbx_description
1 polymer ?
#
loop_
_entity_poly.entity_id
_entity_poly.type
_entity_poly.pdbx_seq_one_letter_code
_entity_poly.pdbx_strand_id
1 'polypeptide(L)'
;MSSRYRPLLPNTTPASSSTEDISYFQSQSSLSGLIKIPRAGTRTACESCRKKKMRCNGGRPMCKRCIETATNCVYRTNEEEKSISALKRRNSELMTELEQLRELYSMIRLRSTEEAQEIFNRIRTNSNPIEVLQMVKALELLL
;
A
#
# COMPACT_ATOMS: atom_id res chain seq x y z
N MET A 1 14.40 41.85 6.54
CA MET A 1 14.07 40.42 6.30
C MET A 1 12.57 40.30 6.08
N SER A 2 12.09 40.52 4.86
CA SER A 2 10.65 40.60 4.58
C SER A 2 10.07 39.24 4.22
N SER A 3 9.07 38.84 5.00
CA SER A 3 8.34 37.58 4.95
C SER A 3 7.70 37.33 3.58
N ARG A 4 8.00 36.17 2.97
CA ARG A 4 7.53 35.74 1.64
C ARG A 4 6.36 34.74 1.73
N TYR A 5 5.28 35.07 2.43
CA TYR A 5 4.10 34.20 2.39
C TYR A 5 2.83 34.97 2.05
N ARG A 6 2.10 34.41 1.08
CA ARG A 6 0.87 34.96 0.51
C ARG A 6 -0.31 34.57 1.41
N PRO A 7 -1.22 35.50 1.76
CA PRO A 7 -2.36 35.18 2.61
C PRO A 7 -3.35 34.25 1.91
N LEU A 8 -3.95 33.33 2.66
CA LEU A 8 -5.03 32.47 2.17
C LEU A 8 -6.37 33.20 2.28
N LEU A 9 -7.17 33.18 1.21
CA LEU A 9 -8.54 33.70 1.21
C LEU A 9 -9.56 32.58 1.50
N PRO A 10 -10.69 32.90 2.13
CA PRO A 10 -11.72 31.92 2.47
C PRO A 10 -12.44 31.37 1.22
N ASN A 11 -12.83 30.10 1.30
CA ASN A 11 -13.56 29.41 0.25
C ASN A 11 -15.05 29.82 0.25
N THR A 12 -15.47 30.63 -0.73
CA THR A 12 -16.89 30.90 -0.97
C THR A 12 -17.48 29.83 -1.87
N THR A 13 -18.26 28.92 -1.28
CA THR A 13 -19.15 28.04 -2.05
C THR A 13 -20.48 28.75 -2.25
N PRO A 14 -21.04 28.84 -3.46
CA PRO A 14 -22.39 29.36 -3.65
C PRO A 14 -23.40 28.24 -3.36
N ALA A 15 -24.29 28.49 -2.41
CA ALA A 15 -25.52 27.74 -2.23
C ALA A 15 -26.45 27.94 -3.44
N SER A 16 -27.15 26.87 -3.79
CA SER A 16 -28.12 26.73 -4.88
C SER A 16 -29.40 27.56 -4.68
N SER A 17 -29.88 28.24 -5.73
CA SER A 17 -31.31 28.52 -5.96
C SER A 17 -31.60 29.13 -7.35
N SER A 18 -32.42 28.41 -8.13
CA SER A 18 -33.57 28.88 -8.90
C SER A 18 -33.45 29.89 -10.08
N THR A 19 -33.95 29.39 -11.23
CA THR A 19 -34.95 30.01 -12.16
C THR A 19 -34.54 30.96 -13.30
N GLU A 20 -35.05 30.56 -14.49
CA GLU A 20 -35.54 31.31 -15.66
C GLU A 20 -34.68 31.43 -16.94
N ASP A 21 -35.36 31.08 -18.04
CA ASP A 21 -34.99 31.04 -19.46
C ASP A 21 -34.83 32.43 -20.10
N ILE A 22 -33.95 32.58 -21.09
CA ILE A 22 -34.20 33.32 -22.36
C ILE A 22 -33.28 32.80 -23.47
N SER A 23 -33.89 32.42 -24.60
CA SER A 23 -33.26 32.19 -25.90
C SER A 23 -33.27 33.44 -26.78
N TYR A 24 -32.13 33.87 -27.38
CA TYR A 24 -32.07 34.36 -28.78
C TYR A 24 -30.64 34.60 -29.31
N PHE A 25 -30.33 33.90 -30.41
CA PHE A 25 -29.47 34.19 -31.57
C PHE A 25 -28.10 34.91 -31.52
N GLN A 26 -27.14 34.20 -32.15
CA GLN A 26 -26.06 34.63 -33.06
C GLN A 26 -25.10 35.74 -32.59
N SER A 27 -23.82 35.39 -32.41
CA SER A 27 -22.81 35.61 -33.47
C SER A 27 -21.43 35.11 -33.04
N GLN A 28 -20.67 34.74 -34.05
CA GLN A 28 -19.37 34.08 -34.03
C GLN A 28 -18.30 34.92 -33.34
N SER A 29 -17.52 34.32 -32.42
CA SER A 29 -16.05 34.31 -32.43
C SER A 29 -15.48 33.87 -31.06
N SER A 30 -14.63 32.84 -31.10
CA SER A 30 -13.60 32.51 -30.09
C SER A 30 -14.04 32.29 -28.63
N LEU A 31 -14.72 31.17 -28.37
CA LEU A 31 -14.91 30.67 -26.99
C LEU A 31 -13.87 29.58 -26.63
N SER A 32 -12.59 29.96 -26.66
CA SER A 32 -11.47 29.10 -26.23
C SER A 32 -11.19 29.18 -24.73
N GLY A 33 -12.14 29.68 -23.94
CA GLY A 33 -11.98 29.79 -22.49
C GLY A 33 -13.32 29.99 -21.84
N LEU A 34 -13.80 28.97 -21.12
CA LEU A 34 -14.52 29.08 -19.83
C LEU A 34 -15.20 27.77 -19.39
N ILE A 35 -15.21 26.71 -20.20
CA ILE A 35 -15.55 25.38 -19.69
C ILE A 35 -14.29 24.78 -19.07
N LYS A 36 -14.04 25.09 -17.78
CA LYS A 36 -13.15 24.26 -16.95
C LYS A 36 -13.85 22.92 -16.76
N ILE A 37 -13.77 22.05 -17.76
CA ILE A 37 -14.05 20.63 -17.58
C ILE A 37 -13.15 20.21 -16.41
N PRO A 38 -13.71 19.75 -15.27
CA PRO A 38 -12.90 19.34 -14.14
C PRO A 38 -11.96 18.27 -14.68
N ARG A 39 -10.66 18.55 -14.66
CA ARG A 39 -9.65 17.55 -15.06
C ARG A 39 -9.82 16.42 -14.07
N ALA A 40 -10.50 15.35 -14.50
CA ALA A 40 -10.70 14.15 -13.72
C ALA A 40 -9.31 13.71 -13.25
N GLY A 41 -8.99 14.04 -12.01
CA GLY A 41 -7.72 13.66 -11.41
C GLY A 41 -7.75 12.16 -11.35
N THR A 42 -6.91 11.49 -12.13
CA THR A 42 -6.86 10.03 -12.05
C THR A 42 -6.46 9.64 -10.64
N ARG A 43 -7.32 8.86 -9.97
CA ARG A 43 -7.07 8.33 -8.62
C ARG A 43 -5.81 7.44 -8.59
N THR A 44 -5.44 6.85 -9.73
CA THR A 44 -4.29 5.96 -9.87
C THR A 44 -3.40 6.39 -11.03
N ALA A 45 -2.15 6.75 -10.73
CA ALA A 45 -1.11 6.93 -11.74
C ALA A 45 -0.58 5.57 -12.24
N CYS A 46 -0.15 5.48 -13.51
CA CYS A 46 0.52 4.27 -14.02
C CYS A 46 1.88 4.04 -13.31
N GLU A 47 2.39 2.82 -13.38
CA GLU A 47 3.65 2.41 -12.75
C GLU A 47 4.84 3.30 -13.14
N SER A 48 4.96 3.63 -14.43
CA SER A 48 6.08 4.43 -14.95
C SER A 48 6.06 5.85 -14.41
N CYS A 49 4.88 6.47 -14.31
CA CYS A 49 4.73 7.79 -13.68
C CYS A 49 4.93 7.73 -12.16
N ARG A 50 4.46 6.67 -11.48
CA ARG A 50 4.72 6.45 -10.04
C ARG A 50 6.21 6.34 -9.77
N LYS A 51 6.94 5.48 -10.51
CA LYS A 51 8.38 5.25 -10.35
C LYS A 51 9.19 6.53 -10.57
N LYS A 52 8.81 7.34 -11.56
CA LYS A 52 9.46 8.63 -11.86
C LYS A 52 8.96 9.79 -10.99
N LYS A 53 7.98 9.57 -10.09
CA LYS A 53 7.33 10.59 -9.24
C LYS A 53 6.78 11.79 -10.05
N MET A 54 6.28 11.53 -11.25
CA MET A 54 5.75 12.56 -12.15
C MET A 54 4.22 12.55 -12.17
N ARG A 55 3.61 13.68 -12.54
CA ARG A 55 2.17 13.76 -12.77
C ARG A 55 1.75 12.82 -13.91
N CYS A 56 0.82 11.90 -13.60
CA CYS A 56 0.15 11.06 -14.59
C CYS A 56 -1.17 11.72 -14.98
N ASN A 57 -1.48 11.75 -16.27
CA ASN A 57 -2.76 12.26 -16.77
C ASN A 57 -3.86 11.19 -16.80
N GLY A 58 -3.54 9.92 -16.53
CA GLY A 58 -4.57 8.90 -16.36
C GLY A 58 -5.22 8.33 -17.60
N GLY A 59 -4.72 8.69 -18.79
CA GLY A 59 -5.25 8.16 -20.05
C GLY A 59 -5.19 6.63 -20.09
N ARG A 60 -6.25 6.01 -20.60
CA ARG A 60 -6.32 4.57 -20.87
C ARG A 60 -6.50 4.38 -22.39
N PRO A 61 -5.82 3.41 -23.03
CA PRO A 61 -4.95 2.37 -22.44
C PRO A 61 -3.56 2.89 -22.01
N MET A 62 -3.07 4.01 -22.54
CA MET A 62 -1.80 4.62 -22.17
C MET A 62 -1.95 6.08 -21.76
N CYS A 63 -1.15 6.53 -20.80
CA CYS A 63 -1.11 7.94 -20.41
C CYS A 63 -0.31 8.75 -21.44
N LYS A 64 -0.65 10.05 -21.63
CA LYS A 64 -0.07 10.95 -22.64
C LYS A 64 1.46 10.97 -22.59
N ARG A 65 2.01 11.09 -21.38
CA ARG A 65 3.46 11.07 -21.19
C ARG A 65 4.09 9.75 -21.61
N CYS A 66 3.47 8.62 -21.26
CA CYS A 66 4.01 7.32 -21.66
C CYS A 66 3.95 7.09 -23.17
N ILE A 67 2.95 7.67 -23.85
CA ILE A 67 2.87 7.70 -25.31
C ILE A 67 4.05 8.52 -25.87
N GLU A 68 4.22 9.77 -25.41
CA GLU A 68 5.28 10.67 -25.87
C GLU A 68 6.69 10.09 -25.65
N THR A 69 6.91 9.42 -24.52
CA THR A 69 8.22 8.83 -24.18
C THR A 69 8.38 7.40 -24.67
N ALA A 70 7.40 6.85 -25.41
CA ALA A 70 7.37 5.45 -25.85
C ALA A 70 7.72 4.44 -24.74
N THR A 71 7.27 4.70 -23.51
CA THR A 71 7.54 3.82 -22.36
C THR A 71 6.35 2.89 -22.11
N ASN A 72 6.64 1.66 -21.68
CA ASN A 72 5.60 0.75 -21.21
C ASN A 72 4.71 1.42 -20.16
N CYS A 73 3.39 1.38 -20.36
CA CYS A 73 2.40 2.07 -19.52
C CYS A 73 1.48 1.04 -18.88
N VAL A 74 1.87 0.58 -17.69
CA VAL A 74 1.08 -0.42 -16.95
C VAL A 74 0.37 0.25 -15.79
N TYR A 75 -0.92 -0.03 -15.64
CA TYR A 75 -1.69 0.30 -14.45
C TYR A 75 -1.89 -0.99 -13.66
N ARG A 76 -1.31 -1.09 -12.46
CA ARG A 76 -1.61 -2.22 -11.57
C ARG A 76 -3.09 -2.28 -11.25
N THR A 77 -3.65 -3.47 -11.30
CA THR A 77 -4.97 -3.70 -10.73
C THR A 77 -4.85 -3.72 -9.20
N ASN A 78 -5.88 -3.25 -8.50
CA ASN A 78 -5.88 -3.25 -7.04
C ASN A 78 -5.80 -4.69 -6.47
N GLU A 79 -6.20 -5.69 -7.26
CA GLU A 79 -6.14 -7.11 -6.91
C GLU A 79 -4.71 -7.64 -6.89
N GLU A 80 -3.87 -7.26 -7.87
CA GLU A 80 -2.45 -7.60 -7.89
C GLU A 80 -1.71 -7.03 -6.67
N GLU A 81 -1.95 -5.76 -6.32
CA GLU A 81 -1.31 -5.13 -5.15
C GLU A 81 -1.73 -5.82 -3.83
N LYS A 82 -3.01 -6.19 -3.69
CA LYS A 82 -3.51 -6.94 -2.53
C LYS A 82 -2.91 -8.35 -2.47
N SER A 83 -2.83 -9.03 -3.61
CA SER A 83 -2.26 -10.39 -3.72
C SER A 83 -0.79 -10.40 -3.33
N ILE A 84 0.01 -9.47 -3.84
CA ILE A 84 1.44 -9.34 -3.49
C ILE A 84 1.61 -9.07 -1.99
N SER A 85 0.78 -8.21 -1.40
CA SER A 85 0.84 -7.91 0.04
C SER A 85 0.48 -9.13 0.88
N ALA A 86 -0.58 -9.85 0.52
CA ALA A 86 -1.01 -11.08 1.21
C ALA A 86 0.06 -12.18 1.12
N LEU A 87 0.66 -12.37 -0.06
CA LEU A 87 1.76 -13.30 -0.27
C LEU A 87 2.98 -12.95 0.57
N LYS A 88 3.37 -11.67 0.61
CA LYS A 88 4.47 -11.20 1.47
C LYS A 88 4.22 -11.48 2.94
N ARG A 89 3.01 -11.20 3.43
CA ARG A 89 2.61 -11.49 4.81
C ARG A 89 2.73 -12.98 5.12
N ARG A 90 2.13 -13.83 4.28
CA ARG A 90 2.20 -15.29 4.46
C ARG A 90 3.64 -15.81 4.42
N ASN A 91 4.46 -15.25 3.53
CA ASN A 91 5.87 -15.61 3.46
C ASN A 91 6.61 -15.22 4.74
N SER A 92 6.36 -14.03 5.30
CA SER A 92 6.97 -13.62 6.58
C SER A 92 6.51 -14.49 7.75
N GLU A 93 5.24 -14.90 7.77
CA GLU A 93 4.69 -15.82 8.79
C GLU A 93 5.40 -17.18 8.71
N LEU A 94 5.47 -17.77 7.51
CA LEU A 94 6.19 -19.04 7.28
C LEU A 94 7.68 -18.96 7.62
N MET A 95 8.33 -17.84 7.31
CA MET A 95 9.74 -17.65 7.63
C MET A 95 9.97 -17.59 9.14
N THR A 96 9.05 -16.96 9.87
CA THR A 96 9.11 -16.89 11.34
C THR A 96 8.90 -18.26 11.95
N GLU A 97 7.93 -19.03 11.46
CA GLU A 97 7.66 -20.40 11.91
C GLU A 97 8.86 -21.32 11.66
N LEU A 98 9.48 -21.23 10.48
CA LEU A 98 10.68 -22.02 10.17
C LEU A 98 11.86 -21.68 11.09
N GLU A 99 12.04 -20.41 11.43
CA GLU A 99 13.09 -20.01 12.37
C GLU A 99 12.84 -20.59 13.77
N GLN A 100 11.59 -20.53 14.24
CA GLN A 100 11.19 -21.10 15.53
C GLN A 100 11.39 -22.62 15.60
N LEU A 101 11.06 -23.33 14.52
CA LEU A 101 11.28 -24.78 14.42
C LEU A 101 12.77 -25.14 14.44
N ARG A 102 13.60 -24.36 13.73
CA ARG A 102 15.06 -24.54 13.74
C ARG A 102 15.65 -24.28 15.12
N GLU A 103 15.15 -23.26 15.81
CA GLU A 103 15.56 -22.95 17.17
C GLU A 103 15.19 -24.09 18.14
N LEU A 104 13.96 -24.61 18.07
CA LEU A 104 13.55 -25.75 18.88
C LEU A 104 14.44 -26.99 18.65
N TYR A 105 14.74 -27.28 17.38
CA TYR A 105 15.68 -28.36 17.03
C TYR A 105 17.08 -28.12 17.62
N SER A 106 17.58 -26.88 17.54
CA SER A 106 18.87 -26.47 18.12
C SER A 106 18.90 -26.71 19.62
N MET A 107 17.83 -26.36 20.34
CA MET A 107 17.72 -26.56 21.79
C MET A 107 17.80 -28.04 22.16
N ILE A 108 17.12 -28.93 21.44
CA ILE A 108 17.21 -30.37 21.68
C ILE A 108 18.62 -30.89 21.41
N ARG A 109 19.31 -30.35 20.40
CA ARG A 109 20.64 -30.83 19.98
C ARG A 109 21.78 -30.32 20.85
N LEU A 110 21.70 -29.10 21.36
CA LEU A 110 22.81 -28.42 22.04
C LEU A 110 22.72 -28.44 23.56
N ARG A 111 21.52 -28.56 24.12
CA ARG A 111 21.30 -28.58 25.58
C ARG A 111 21.72 -29.92 26.18
N SER A 112 21.82 -29.96 27.51
CA SER A 112 22.13 -31.20 28.23
C SER A 112 21.05 -32.27 28.01
N THR A 113 21.39 -33.54 28.24
CA THR A 113 20.44 -34.65 28.05
C THR A 113 19.17 -34.49 28.90
N GLU A 114 19.31 -33.98 30.12
CA GLU A 114 18.17 -33.75 31.03
C GLU A 114 17.23 -32.67 30.49
N GLU A 115 17.78 -31.53 30.05
CA GLU A 115 17.00 -30.45 29.43
C GLU A 115 16.35 -30.91 28.12
N ALA A 116 17.07 -31.65 27.28
CA ALA A 116 16.53 -32.17 26.02
C ALA A 116 15.39 -33.16 26.26
N GLN A 117 15.47 -33.98 27.31
CA GLN A 117 14.40 -34.92 27.70
C GLN A 117 13.13 -34.16 28.13
N GLU A 118 13.28 -33.05 28.85
CA GLU A 118 12.16 -32.20 29.26
C GLU A 118 11.51 -31.51 28.05
N ILE A 119 12.30 -31.01 27.11
CA ILE A 119 11.79 -30.46 25.84
C ILE A 119 11.01 -31.55 25.07
N PHE A 120 11.53 -32.77 25.00
CA PHE A 120 10.84 -33.89 24.34
C PHE A 120 9.50 -34.23 25.00
N ASN A 121 9.44 -34.27 26.34
CA ASN A 121 8.20 -34.51 27.08
C ASN A 121 7.14 -33.46 26.74
N ARG A 122 7.54 -32.19 26.59
CA ARG A 122 6.64 -31.10 26.18
C ARG A 122 6.15 -31.25 24.75
N ILE A 123 6.99 -31.69 23.83
CA ILE A 123 6.58 -31.98 22.44
C ILE A 123 5.55 -33.11 22.42
N ARG A 124 5.65 -34.09 23.33
CA ARG A 124 4.66 -35.17 23.43
C ARG A 124 3.32 -34.72 24.00
N THR A 125 3.30 -33.73 24.89
CA THR A 125 2.07 -33.22 25.52
C THR A 125 1.44 -32.06 24.76
N ASN A 126 2.22 -31.30 23.98
CA ASN A 126 1.76 -30.19 23.17
C ASN A 126 2.19 -30.34 21.70
N SER A 127 1.20 -30.42 20.81
CA SER A 127 1.43 -30.57 19.36
C SER A 127 1.85 -29.28 18.66
N ASN A 128 1.76 -28.13 19.31
CA ASN A 128 2.16 -26.84 18.75
C ASN A 128 3.63 -26.52 19.10
N PRO A 129 4.56 -26.58 18.12
CA PRO A 129 5.98 -26.39 18.37
C PRO A 129 6.33 -24.96 18.82
N ILE A 130 5.53 -23.97 18.46
CA ILE A 130 5.75 -22.56 18.84
C ILE A 130 5.47 -22.37 20.33
N GLU A 131 4.38 -22.97 20.82
CA GLU A 131 4.04 -22.93 22.25
C GLU A 131 5.08 -23.65 23.09
N VAL A 132 5.55 -24.82 22.63
CA VAL A 132 6.64 -25.54 23.28
C VAL A 132 7.89 -24.68 23.37
N LEU A 133 8.30 -24.03 22.27
CA LEU A 133 9.45 -23.14 22.26
C LEU A 133 9.30 -21.99 23.26
N GLN A 134 8.11 -21.37 23.35
CA GLN A 134 7.83 -20.31 24.32
C GLN A 134 7.92 -20.81 25.76
N MET A 135 7.36 -21.98 26.06
CA MET A 135 7.42 -22.60 27.39
C MET A 135 8.86 -22.91 27.81
N VAL A 136 9.70 -23.39 26.88
CA VAL A 136 11.11 -23.68 27.15
C VAL A 136 11.88 -22.39 27.42
N LYS A 137 11.70 -21.36 26.59
CA LYS A 137 12.32 -20.04 26.80
C LYS A 137 11.88 -19.35 28.08
N ALA A 138 10.61 -19.48 28.46
CA ALA A 138 10.07 -18.87 29.67
C ALA A 138 10.73 -19.41 30.95
N LEU A 139 11.18 -20.67 30.94
CA LEU A 139 11.89 -21.25 32.07
C LEU A 139 13.35 -20.83 32.15
N GLU A 140 13.99 -20.56 31.01
CA GLU A 140 15.35 -20.01 30.99
C GLU A 140 15.42 -18.58 31.53
N LEU A 141 14.32 -17.83 31.51
CA LEU A 141 14.22 -16.47 32.06
C LEU A 141 13.98 -16.43 33.59
N LEU A 142 13.76 -17.59 34.22
CA LEU A 142 13.46 -17.71 35.65
C LEU A 142 14.63 -18.27 36.48
N LEU A 143 15.80 -18.42 35.87
CA LEU A 143 17.07 -18.81 36.47
C LEU A 143 18.12 -17.71 36.23
#